data_AF-A0A1J4UV38-F1
#
_entry.id   AF-A0A1J4UV38-F1
#
_cell.length_a   1.000
_cell.length_b   1.000
_cell.length_c   1.000
_cell.angle_alpha   90.00
_cell.angle_beta   90.00
_cell.angle_gamma   90.00
#
_symmetry.space_group_name_H-M   'P 1'
#
loop_
_entity.id
_entity.type
_entity.pdbx_description
1 polymer ?
#
loop_
_entity_poly.entity_id
_entity_poly.type
_entity_poly.pdbx_seq_one_letter_code
_entity_poly.pdbx_strand_id
1 'polypeptide(L)'
;MADSDPECGGLTCKACSPQKQACAEDRLLAAFYRKIIDRYEEQISFGEEKSVIELKKLVAPSKEVEEVANSLSTASPVEGAFPAFASRCLEFLKGITLLSSGLKFSFWLTPSETLELRAGDSMDKAILLCSLLLAKGSSTAVVRVVELDDGVKHALVCFLHGGAAYVFDAAHSKSWSGPSVEEVLSEACVDGKMVVRSLYEFNSESYSSLQ
;
A
#
# COMPACT_ATOMS: atom_id res chain seq x y z
N MET A 1 -19.61 -4.58 -56.39
CA MET A 1 -19.64 -5.94 -55.81
C MET A 1 -19.84 -5.74 -54.33
N ALA A 2 -21.05 -6.04 -53.88
CA ALA A 2 -21.46 -5.97 -52.49
C ALA A 2 -21.06 -7.28 -51.82
N ASP A 3 -20.22 -7.21 -50.79
CA ASP A 3 -20.05 -8.31 -49.84
C ASP A 3 -21.00 -8.04 -48.69
N SER A 4 -22.03 -8.88 -48.65
CA SER A 4 -23.06 -8.96 -47.62
C SER A 4 -22.50 -9.56 -46.34
N ASP A 5 -22.63 -8.84 -45.23
CA ASP A 5 -22.50 -9.39 -43.89
C ASP A 5 -23.50 -10.54 -43.70
N PRO A 6 -23.10 -11.68 -43.09
CA PRO A 6 -24.06 -12.68 -42.68
C PRO A 6 -24.75 -12.21 -41.40
N GLU A 7 -26.07 -12.05 -41.49
CA GLU A 7 -26.97 -11.91 -40.34
C GLU A 7 -26.70 -13.04 -39.33
N CYS A 8 -26.30 -12.67 -38.12
CA CYS A 8 -26.17 -13.60 -37.01
C CYS A 8 -27.57 -13.93 -36.46
N GLY A 9 -28.27 -14.82 -37.18
CA GLY A 9 -29.46 -15.50 -36.69
C GLY A 9 -29.13 -16.29 -35.42
N GLY A 10 -29.96 -16.15 -34.41
CA GLY A 10 -29.75 -16.71 -33.09
C GLY A 10 -29.44 -18.20 -33.10
N LEU A 11 -28.24 -18.55 -32.66
CA LEU A 11 -27.89 -19.84 -32.08
C LEU A 11 -26.75 -19.63 -31.09
N THR A 12 -26.94 -20.21 -29.92
CA THR A 12 -26.08 -20.14 -28.75
C THR A 12 -24.63 -20.49 -29.09
N CYS A 13 -23.72 -19.52 -28.95
CA CYS A 13 -22.29 -19.76 -29.00
C CYS A 13 -21.87 -20.60 -27.78
N LYS A 14 -21.91 -21.94 -27.93
CA LYS A 14 -21.42 -22.95 -26.96
C LYS A 14 -19.89 -23.01 -26.86
N ALA A 15 -19.17 -21.93 -27.19
CA ALA A 15 -17.71 -21.92 -27.22
C ALA A 15 -17.12 -20.64 -26.59
N CYS A 16 -17.71 -20.15 -25.50
CA CYS A 16 -16.90 -19.38 -24.56
C CYS A 16 -15.91 -20.36 -23.91
N SER A 17 -14.61 -20.12 -24.11
CA SER A 17 -13.56 -20.94 -23.50
C SER A 17 -13.74 -21.04 -21.97
N PRO A 18 -13.32 -22.14 -21.32
CA PRO A 18 -13.46 -22.32 -19.87
C PRO A 18 -12.92 -21.13 -19.05
N GLN A 19 -11.84 -20.50 -19.54
CA GLN A 19 -11.25 -19.30 -18.94
C GLN A 19 -12.14 -18.04 -19.04
N LYS A 20 -12.92 -17.88 -20.12
CA LYS A 20 -13.88 -16.77 -20.24
C LYS A 20 -15.08 -16.96 -19.32
N GLN A 21 -15.49 -18.21 -19.10
CA GLN A 21 -16.65 -18.55 -18.27
C GLN A 21 -16.32 -18.41 -16.77
N ALA A 22 -15.16 -18.90 -16.33
CA ALA A 22 -14.66 -18.68 -14.97
C ALA A 22 -14.53 -17.18 -14.62
N CYS A 23 -13.99 -16.38 -15.54
CA CYS A 23 -13.89 -14.93 -15.34
C CYS A 23 -15.25 -14.23 -15.23
N ALA A 24 -16.30 -14.74 -15.87
CA ALA A 24 -17.64 -14.17 -15.78
C ALA A 24 -18.33 -14.50 -14.44
N GLU A 25 -18.15 -15.72 -13.96
CA GLU A 25 -18.65 -16.17 -12.65
C GLU A 25 -17.96 -15.43 -11.50
N ASP A 26 -16.63 -15.30 -11.54
CA ASP A 26 -15.86 -14.54 -10.54
C ASP A 26 -16.30 -13.07 -10.47
N ARG A 27 -16.59 -12.44 -11.63
CA ARG A 27 -17.12 -11.07 -11.67
C ARG A 27 -18.50 -10.97 -11.05
N LEU A 28 -19.38 -11.93 -11.34
CA LEU A 28 -20.72 -11.95 -10.76
C LEU A 28 -20.65 -12.16 -9.25
N LEU A 29 -19.79 -13.05 -8.80
CA LEU A 29 -19.55 -13.32 -7.38
C LEU A 29 -18.96 -12.10 -6.66
N ALA A 30 -17.95 -11.45 -7.25
CA ALA A 30 -17.38 -10.21 -6.73
C ALA A 30 -18.44 -9.09 -6.65
N ALA A 31 -19.32 -8.96 -7.66
CA ALA A 31 -20.43 -8.02 -7.62
C ALA A 31 -21.45 -8.35 -6.52
N PHE A 32 -21.74 -9.64 -6.29
CA PHE A 32 -22.60 -10.09 -5.20
C PHE A 32 -21.99 -9.77 -3.83
N TYR A 33 -20.70 -10.08 -3.61
CA TYR A 33 -19.99 -9.72 -2.38
C TYR A 33 -19.93 -8.22 -2.17
N ARG A 34 -19.69 -7.43 -3.22
CA ARG A 34 -19.75 -5.97 -3.13
C ARG A 34 -21.09 -5.50 -2.58
N LYS A 35 -22.22 -6.05 -3.07
CA LYS A 35 -23.55 -5.68 -2.55
C LYS A 35 -23.76 -6.03 -1.08
N ILE A 36 -23.15 -7.10 -0.60
CA ILE A 36 -23.17 -7.43 0.83
C ILE A 36 -22.35 -6.40 1.60
N ILE A 37 -21.11 -6.14 1.17
CA ILE A 37 -20.21 -5.20 1.84
C ILE A 37 -20.82 -3.78 1.89
N ASP A 38 -21.35 -3.29 0.77
CA ASP A 38 -22.01 -1.97 0.68
C ASP A 38 -23.21 -1.86 1.64
N ARG A 39 -23.92 -2.96 1.90
CA ARG A 39 -25.06 -2.95 2.85
C ARG A 39 -24.61 -2.75 4.30
N TYR A 40 -23.39 -3.18 4.62
CA TYR A 40 -22.82 -3.08 5.96
C TYR A 40 -21.75 -1.98 6.06
N GLU A 41 -21.70 -1.08 5.08
CA GLU A 41 -20.68 -0.03 4.97
C GLU A 41 -20.53 0.76 6.28
N GLU A 42 -21.62 1.22 6.88
CA GLU A 42 -21.60 2.02 8.11
C GLU A 42 -21.03 1.23 9.30
N GLN A 43 -21.44 -0.02 9.47
CA GLN A 43 -20.98 -0.87 10.58
C GLN A 43 -19.50 -1.24 10.42
N ILE A 44 -19.07 -1.53 9.20
CA ILE A 44 -17.67 -1.83 8.92
C ILE A 44 -16.82 -0.57 9.13
N SER A 45 -17.26 0.58 8.61
CA SER A 45 -16.55 1.85 8.78
C SER A 45 -16.34 2.18 10.25
N PHE A 46 -17.39 2.09 11.05
CA PHE A 46 -17.32 2.35 12.49
C PHE A 46 -16.39 1.35 13.20
N GLY A 47 -16.40 0.08 12.78
CA GLY A 47 -15.51 -0.95 13.34
C GLY A 47 -14.04 -0.81 12.92
N GLU A 48 -13.77 -0.18 11.78
CA GLU A 48 -12.42 0.03 11.23
C GLU A 48 -11.79 1.38 11.60
N GLU A 49 -12.54 2.27 12.29
CA GLU A 49 -11.97 3.47 12.87
C GLU A 49 -10.88 3.10 13.89
N LYS A 50 -9.62 3.43 13.56
CA LYS A 50 -8.49 3.14 14.44
C LYS A 50 -8.16 4.34 15.30
N SER A 51 -8.11 4.12 16.61
CA SER A 51 -7.50 5.06 17.54
C SER A 51 -6.00 5.21 17.28
N VAL A 52 -5.40 6.28 17.79
CA VAL A 52 -3.95 6.49 17.76
C VAL A 52 -3.19 5.28 18.34
N ILE A 53 -3.71 4.68 19.42
CA ILE A 53 -3.07 3.52 20.06
C ILE A 53 -3.08 2.31 19.12
N GLU A 54 -4.17 2.09 18.39
CA GLU A 54 -4.29 0.99 17.44
C GLU A 54 -3.40 1.20 16.21
N LEU A 55 -3.31 2.42 15.69
CA LEU A 55 -2.36 2.76 14.61
C LEU A 55 -0.92 2.45 15.00
N LYS A 56 -0.51 2.81 16.22
CA LYS A 56 0.84 2.50 16.73
C LYS A 56 1.08 0.98 16.82
N LYS A 57 0.10 0.23 17.32
CA LYS A 57 0.18 -1.24 17.39
C LYS A 57 0.25 -1.88 16.01
N LEU A 58 -0.46 -1.33 15.03
CA LEU A 58 -0.54 -1.85 13.67
C LEU A 58 0.82 -1.86 12.95
N VAL A 59 1.67 -0.86 13.23
CA VAL A 59 3.00 -0.72 12.60
C VAL A 59 4.09 -1.49 13.36
N ALA A 60 3.84 -1.89 14.61
CA ALA A 60 4.81 -2.63 15.40
C ALA A 60 5.19 -3.96 14.72
N PRO A 61 6.49 -4.29 14.60
CA PRO A 61 6.92 -5.52 13.95
C PRO A 61 6.36 -6.77 14.63
N SER A 62 5.73 -7.65 13.86
CA SER A 62 5.44 -9.01 14.28
C SER A 62 6.65 -9.92 14.03
N LYS A 63 6.59 -11.15 14.54
CA LYS A 63 7.63 -12.15 14.30
C LYS A 63 7.81 -12.46 12.81
N GLU A 64 6.72 -12.54 12.05
CA GLU A 64 6.75 -12.79 10.60
C GLU A 64 7.46 -11.63 9.86
N VAL A 65 7.18 -10.39 10.27
CA VAL A 65 7.86 -9.21 9.73
C VAL A 65 9.36 -9.24 10.04
N GLU A 66 9.75 -9.61 11.26
CA GLU A 66 11.14 -9.75 11.66
C GLU A 66 11.87 -10.83 10.84
N GLU A 67 11.24 -11.98 10.61
CA GLU A 67 11.78 -13.07 9.79
C GLU A 67 12.02 -12.61 8.33
N VAL A 68 11.06 -11.88 7.74
CA VAL A 68 11.23 -11.29 6.41
C VAL A 68 12.35 -10.25 6.41
N ALA A 69 12.37 -9.32 7.38
CA ALA A 69 13.41 -8.31 7.48
C ALA A 69 14.81 -8.93 7.64
N ASN A 70 14.93 -10.03 8.39
CA ASN A 70 16.16 -10.81 8.53
C ASN A 70 16.59 -11.42 7.19
N SER A 71 15.66 -12.00 6.43
CA SER A 71 15.96 -12.56 5.10
C SER A 71 16.42 -11.51 4.08
N LEU A 72 15.96 -10.27 4.21
CA LEU A 72 16.33 -9.15 3.34
C LEU A 72 17.66 -8.50 3.76
N SER A 73 18.17 -8.80 4.96
CA SER A 73 19.41 -8.23 5.48
C SER A 73 20.64 -8.93 4.89
N THR A 74 21.71 -8.16 4.72
CA THR A 74 23.03 -8.71 4.37
C THR A 74 23.78 -9.07 5.65
N ALA A 75 24.60 -10.13 5.61
CA ALA A 75 25.29 -10.67 6.78
C ALA A 75 26.32 -9.72 7.43
N SER A 76 26.66 -8.58 6.81
CA SER A 76 27.63 -7.63 7.35
C SER A 76 26.98 -6.27 7.61
N PRO A 77 26.99 -5.77 8.87
CA PRO A 77 26.58 -4.42 9.20
C PRO A 77 27.71 -3.45 8.82
N VAL A 78 27.67 -2.95 7.59
CA VAL A 78 28.56 -1.87 7.14
C VAL A 78 27.86 -0.53 7.43
N GLU A 79 28.58 0.49 7.89
CA GLU A 79 28.05 1.86 7.93
C GLU A 79 27.50 2.25 6.54
N GLY A 80 26.29 2.82 6.50
CA GLY A 80 25.57 3.08 5.24
C GLY A 80 24.79 1.89 4.66
N ALA A 81 24.74 0.74 5.34
CA ALA A 81 23.94 -0.41 4.90
C ALA A 81 22.42 -0.19 5.04
N PHE A 82 21.95 0.75 5.87
CA PHE A 82 20.53 0.92 6.13
C PHE A 82 19.73 1.44 4.93
N PRO A 83 20.14 2.51 4.20
CA PRO A 83 19.44 2.91 2.97
C PRO A 83 19.41 1.81 1.91
N ALA A 84 20.47 0.99 1.82
CA ALA A 84 20.51 -0.17 0.94
C ALA A 84 19.55 -1.29 1.40
N PHE A 85 19.39 -1.49 2.70
CA PHE A 85 18.36 -2.39 3.26
C PHE A 85 16.95 -1.85 2.99
N ALA A 86 16.70 -0.57 3.25
CA ALA A 86 15.41 0.06 2.99
C ALA A 86 15.02 -0.07 1.52
N SER A 87 15.97 0.16 0.60
CA SER A 87 15.76 -0.02 -0.84
C SER A 87 15.41 -1.47 -1.19
N ARG A 88 16.05 -2.46 -0.55
CA ARG A 88 15.67 -3.88 -0.71
C ARG A 88 14.27 -4.18 -0.20
N CYS A 89 13.84 -3.57 0.91
CA CYS A 89 12.45 -3.66 1.35
C CYS A 89 11.51 -3.07 0.30
N LEU A 90 11.80 -1.89 -0.24
CA LEU A 90 10.98 -1.28 -1.29
C LEU A 90 10.86 -2.17 -2.54
N GLU A 91 11.97 -2.79 -2.95
CA GLU A 91 12.00 -3.77 -4.04
C GLU A 91 11.18 -5.02 -3.72
N PHE A 92 11.27 -5.56 -2.49
CA PHE A 92 10.45 -6.68 -2.04
C PHE A 92 8.95 -6.37 -2.16
N LEU A 93 8.54 -5.14 -1.84
CA LEU A 93 7.15 -4.71 -1.96
C LEU A 93 6.65 -4.61 -3.42
N LYS A 94 7.52 -4.63 -4.45
CA LYS A 94 7.07 -4.77 -5.85
C LYS A 94 6.35 -6.10 -6.09
N GLY A 95 6.71 -7.13 -5.34
CA GLY A 95 6.06 -8.44 -5.41
C GLY A 95 4.70 -8.51 -4.71
N ILE A 96 4.25 -7.43 -4.08
CA ILE A 96 2.95 -7.32 -3.41
C ILE A 96 2.00 -6.55 -4.33
N THR A 97 0.89 -7.18 -4.70
CA THR A 97 -0.10 -6.62 -5.61
C THR A 97 -0.72 -5.36 -5.02
N LEU A 98 -0.64 -4.25 -5.76
CA LEU A 98 -1.36 -3.03 -5.38
C LEU A 98 -2.85 -3.21 -5.68
N LEU A 99 -3.68 -3.10 -4.64
CA LEU A 99 -5.13 -3.13 -4.77
C LEU A 99 -5.69 -1.71 -4.72
N SER A 100 -6.68 -1.46 -5.56
CA SER A 100 -7.63 -0.37 -5.36
C SER A 100 -8.96 -1.02 -4.98
N SER A 101 -9.31 -0.98 -3.70
CA SER A 101 -10.46 -1.72 -3.18
C SER A 101 -11.79 -1.20 -3.75
N GLY A 102 -11.83 0.04 -4.24
CA GLY A 102 -13.05 0.74 -4.66
C GLY A 102 -14.10 0.84 -3.54
N LEU A 103 -13.71 0.54 -2.30
CA LEU A 103 -14.54 0.68 -1.13
C LEU A 103 -14.61 2.15 -0.73
N LYS A 104 -15.72 2.55 -0.16
CA LYS A 104 -15.94 3.91 0.34
C LYS A 104 -15.41 4.13 1.76
N PHE A 105 -14.92 3.06 2.39
CA PHE A 105 -14.37 3.06 3.73
C PHE A 105 -12.95 2.54 3.73
N SER A 106 -12.18 2.92 4.74
CA SER A 106 -10.83 2.41 4.94
C SER A 106 -10.89 1.06 5.63
N PHE A 107 -10.16 0.08 5.09
CA PHE A 107 -9.96 -1.22 5.70
C PHE A 107 -8.46 -1.47 5.71
N TRP A 108 -7.90 -1.78 6.89
CA TRP A 108 -6.46 -1.77 7.07
C TRP A 108 -5.98 -3.19 7.36
N LEU A 109 -5.12 -3.71 6.49
CA LEU A 109 -4.46 -4.97 6.71
C LEU A 109 -3.30 -4.77 7.70
N THR A 110 -3.12 -5.76 8.57
CA THR A 110 -1.89 -5.90 9.33
C THR A 110 -0.72 -6.24 8.39
N PRO A 111 0.53 -5.97 8.80
CA PRO A 111 1.70 -6.42 8.06
C PRO A 111 1.67 -7.92 7.73
N SER A 112 1.24 -8.76 8.68
CA SER A 112 1.15 -10.22 8.49
C SER A 112 0.10 -10.60 7.45
N GLU A 113 -1.09 -9.99 7.49
CA GLU A 113 -2.13 -10.22 6.47
C GLU A 113 -1.69 -9.76 5.08
N THR A 114 -0.99 -8.62 5.00
CA THR A 114 -0.42 -8.11 3.74
C THR A 114 0.62 -9.09 3.17
N LEU A 115 1.46 -9.67 4.03
CA LEU A 115 2.45 -10.70 3.64
C LEU A 115 1.79 -12.00 3.20
N GLU A 116 0.73 -12.43 3.89
CA GLU A 116 -0.03 -13.64 3.58
C GLU A 116 -0.78 -13.50 2.25
N LEU A 117 -1.55 -12.43 2.08
CA LEU A 117 -2.35 -12.18 0.89
C LEU A 117 -1.51 -11.79 -0.33
N ARG A 118 -0.28 -11.30 -0.13
CA ARG A 118 0.58 -10.71 -1.17
C ARG A 118 -0.14 -9.60 -1.93
N ALA A 119 -1.02 -8.88 -1.24
CA ALA A 119 -1.80 -7.79 -1.78
C ALA A 119 -2.14 -6.77 -0.69
N GLY A 120 -2.35 -5.52 -1.08
CA GLY A 120 -2.74 -4.43 -0.18
C GLY A 120 -2.84 -3.11 -0.93
N ASP A 121 -3.48 -2.11 -0.33
CA ASP A 121 -3.54 -0.76 -0.88
C ASP A 121 -2.27 0.06 -0.57
N SER A 122 -2.27 1.37 -0.83
CA SER A 122 -1.11 2.22 -0.52
C SER A 122 -0.81 2.30 0.97
N MET A 123 -1.84 2.30 1.82
CA MET A 123 -1.70 2.34 3.28
C MET A 123 -1.11 1.04 3.81
N ASP A 124 -1.65 -0.10 3.40
CA ASP A 124 -1.19 -1.44 3.84
C ASP A 124 0.29 -1.65 3.50
N LYS A 125 0.67 -1.30 2.27
CA LYS A 125 2.05 -1.42 1.80
C LYS A 125 2.99 -0.47 2.56
N ALA A 126 2.56 0.76 2.85
CA ALA A 126 3.37 1.68 3.66
C ALA A 126 3.54 1.19 5.10
N ILE A 127 2.49 0.62 5.70
CA ILE A 127 2.54 0.03 7.04
C ILE A 127 3.51 -1.14 7.09
N LEU A 128 3.43 -2.07 6.14
CA LEU A 128 4.38 -3.18 6.04
C LEU A 128 5.81 -2.69 5.86
N LEU A 129 6.05 -1.72 4.97
CA LEU A 129 7.38 -1.16 4.76
C LEU A 129 7.91 -0.51 6.05
N CYS A 130 7.12 0.34 6.71
CA CYS A 130 7.53 0.97 7.96
C CYS A 130 7.84 -0.07 9.05
N SER A 131 7.04 -1.14 9.14
CA SER A 131 7.26 -2.25 10.07
C SER A 131 8.57 -2.99 9.79
N LEU A 132 8.91 -3.25 8.52
CA LEU A 132 10.20 -3.84 8.12
C LEU A 132 11.39 -2.95 8.50
N LEU A 133 11.27 -1.63 8.36
CA LEU A 133 12.32 -0.68 8.75
C LEU A 133 12.51 -0.63 10.27
N LEU A 134 11.41 -0.63 11.03
CA LEU A 134 11.44 -0.67 12.50
C LEU A 134 12.06 -1.97 13.01
N ALA A 135 11.76 -3.11 12.37
CA ALA A 135 12.37 -4.41 12.69
C ALA A 135 13.90 -4.40 12.56
N LYS A 136 14.47 -3.44 11.83
CA LYS A 136 15.93 -3.21 11.70
C LYS A 136 16.45 -1.98 12.43
N GLY A 137 15.69 -1.51 13.42
CA GLY A 137 16.13 -0.50 14.37
C GLY A 137 16.01 0.95 13.88
N SER A 138 15.25 1.20 12.83
CA SER A 138 15.00 2.58 12.38
C SER A 138 13.96 3.27 13.26
N SER A 139 14.40 3.88 14.36
CA SER A 139 13.51 4.64 15.26
C SER A 139 12.84 5.86 14.60
N THR A 140 13.38 6.34 13.48
CA THR A 140 12.87 7.51 12.74
C THR A 140 11.88 7.13 11.63
N ALA A 141 11.66 5.83 11.37
CA ALA A 141 10.72 5.41 10.34
C ALA A 141 9.28 5.69 10.78
N VAL A 142 8.52 6.37 9.92
CA VAL A 142 7.11 6.70 10.12
C VAL A 142 6.31 6.47 8.84
N VAL A 143 5.06 6.05 9.00
CA VAL A 143 4.04 6.17 7.95
C VAL A 143 3.53 7.59 7.99
N ARG A 144 3.66 8.32 6.88
CA ARG A 144 3.15 9.68 6.70
C ARG A 144 2.00 9.66 5.70
N VAL A 145 0.84 10.14 6.13
CA VAL A 145 -0.35 10.24 5.29
C VAL A 145 -0.42 11.65 4.73
N VAL A 146 -0.48 11.73 3.41
CA VAL A 146 -0.50 12.98 2.65
C VAL A 146 -1.78 13.08 1.82
N GLU A 147 -2.14 14.30 1.45
CA GLU A 147 -3.18 14.58 0.47
C GLU A 147 -2.53 15.00 -0.86
N LEU A 148 -2.95 14.38 -1.95
CA LEU A 148 -2.52 14.69 -3.30
C LEU A 148 -3.37 15.82 -3.92
N ASP A 149 -2.94 16.39 -5.04
CA ASP A 149 -3.61 17.50 -5.73
C ASP A 149 -5.04 17.21 -6.24
N ASP A 150 -5.40 15.92 -6.39
CA ASP A 150 -6.76 15.47 -6.68
C ASP A 150 -7.62 15.20 -5.43
N GLY A 151 -7.09 15.49 -4.24
CA GLY A 151 -7.73 15.28 -2.95
C GLY A 151 -7.66 13.84 -2.42
N VAL A 152 -6.99 12.93 -3.12
CA VAL A 152 -6.82 11.54 -2.67
C VAL A 152 -5.76 11.48 -1.58
N LYS A 153 -6.05 10.72 -0.52
CA LYS A 153 -5.07 10.41 0.53
C LYS A 153 -4.11 9.32 0.05
N HIS A 154 -2.83 9.50 0.32
CA HIS A 154 -1.78 8.52 0.01
C HIS A 154 -0.83 8.33 1.18
N ALA A 155 -0.26 7.13 1.29
CA ALA A 155 0.67 6.78 2.35
C ALA A 155 2.11 6.72 1.81
N LEU A 156 3.02 7.39 2.50
CA LEU A 156 4.45 7.35 2.24
C LEU A 156 5.18 6.89 3.50
N VAL A 157 6.36 6.31 3.35
CA VAL A 157 7.24 5.99 4.48
C VAL A 157 8.40 6.98 4.50
N CYS A 158 8.53 7.70 5.60
CA CYS A 158 9.58 8.69 5.80
C CYS A 158 10.55 8.20 6.87
N PHE A 159 11.85 8.43 6.69
CA PHE A 159 12.86 8.16 7.72
C PHE A 159 14.09 9.03 7.55
N LEU A 160 14.88 9.16 8.62
CA LEU A 160 16.16 9.89 8.62
C LEU A 160 17.31 8.91 8.78
N HIS A 161 18.34 9.05 7.94
CA HIS A 161 19.58 8.28 8.06
C HIS A 161 20.78 9.10 7.61
N GLY A 162 21.84 9.16 8.44
CA GLY A 162 23.07 9.86 8.08
C GLY A 162 22.89 11.36 7.79
N GLY A 163 21.91 12.00 8.43
CA GLY A 163 21.59 13.43 8.21
C GLY A 163 20.77 13.73 6.95
N ALA A 164 20.39 12.71 6.17
CA ALA A 164 19.48 12.85 5.04
C ALA A 164 18.09 12.29 5.36
N ALA A 165 17.07 12.91 4.78
CA ALA A 165 15.70 12.43 4.76
C ALA A 165 15.45 11.54 3.55
N TYR A 166 14.69 10.48 3.75
CA TYR A 166 14.25 9.55 2.71
C TYR A 166 12.73 9.45 2.75
N VAL A 167 12.10 9.49 1.59
CA VAL A 167 10.64 9.34 1.42
C VAL A 167 10.39 8.26 0.39
N PHE A 168 9.70 7.20 0.79
CA PHE A 168 9.45 6.01 -0.02
C PHE A 168 7.96 5.88 -0.28
N ASP A 169 7.60 5.71 -1.55
CA ASP A 169 6.25 5.34 -1.98
C ASP A 169 6.22 3.82 -2.21
N ALA A 170 5.67 3.10 -1.22
CA ALA A 170 5.57 1.65 -1.24
C ALA A 170 4.60 1.14 -2.34
N ALA A 171 3.62 1.94 -2.75
CA ALA A 171 2.62 1.54 -3.74
C ALA A 171 3.24 1.49 -5.15
N HIS A 172 4.05 2.49 -5.50
CA HIS A 172 4.65 2.64 -6.84
C HIS A 172 6.15 2.36 -6.87
N SER A 173 6.73 1.94 -5.75
CA SER A 173 8.15 1.64 -5.60
C SER A 173 9.07 2.77 -6.05
N LYS A 174 8.68 4.00 -5.68
CA LYS A 174 9.50 5.20 -5.88
C LYS A 174 10.16 5.61 -4.57
N SER A 175 11.31 6.24 -4.67
CA SER A 175 12.00 6.82 -3.53
C SER A 175 12.60 8.17 -3.90
N TRP A 176 12.65 9.04 -2.90
CA TRP A 176 13.27 10.35 -2.97
C TRP A 176 14.12 10.56 -1.71
N SER A 177 15.12 11.42 -1.82
CA SER A 177 15.98 11.78 -0.69
C SER A 177 16.43 13.23 -0.77
N GLY A 178 16.63 13.85 0.38
CA GLY A 178 17.00 15.26 0.48
C GLY A 178 17.42 15.64 1.90
N PRO A 179 17.62 16.94 2.18
CA PRO A 179 18.08 17.39 3.49
C PRO A 179 16.97 17.37 4.56
N SER A 180 15.69 17.47 4.18
CA SER A 180 14.55 17.41 5.08
C SER A 180 13.37 16.67 4.44
N VAL A 181 12.48 16.10 5.25
CA VAL A 181 11.30 15.38 4.74
C VAL A 181 10.38 16.33 3.97
N GLU A 182 10.20 17.56 4.45
CA GLU A 182 9.32 18.54 3.81
C GLU A 182 9.82 18.98 2.44
N GLU A 183 11.13 19.20 2.27
CA GLU A 183 11.72 19.49 0.97
C GLU A 183 11.50 18.34 0.00
N VAL A 184 11.74 17.11 0.45
CA VAL A 184 11.52 15.91 -0.38
C VAL A 184 10.05 15.77 -0.79
N LEU A 185 9.11 16.02 0.13
CA LEU A 185 7.68 15.95 -0.15
C LEU A 185 7.22 17.03 -1.13
N SER A 186 7.79 18.24 -1.06
CA SER A 186 7.44 19.34 -1.97
C SER A 186 7.75 19.04 -3.44
N GLU A 187 8.69 18.13 -3.70
CA GLU A 187 9.09 17.69 -5.04
C GLU A 187 8.54 16.29 -5.39
N ALA A 188 7.94 15.59 -4.44
CA ALA A 188 7.47 14.22 -4.63
C ALA A 188 6.25 14.16 -5.56
N CYS A 189 6.34 13.28 -6.56
CA CYS A 189 5.28 13.04 -7.55
C CYS A 189 4.83 11.57 -7.50
N VAL A 190 3.66 11.35 -6.91
CA VAL A 190 3.00 10.05 -6.74
C VAL A 190 2.03 9.86 -7.90
N ASP A 191 2.29 8.88 -8.77
CA ASP A 191 1.45 8.59 -9.94
C ASP A 191 1.04 9.84 -10.77
N GLY A 192 1.99 10.76 -10.98
CA GLY A 192 1.75 11.99 -11.74
C GLY A 192 1.12 13.14 -10.95
N LYS A 193 0.83 12.94 -9.66
CA LYS A 193 0.17 13.91 -8.76
C LYS A 193 1.14 14.41 -7.72
N MET A 194 1.01 15.69 -7.37
CA MET A 194 1.86 16.34 -6.37
C MET A 194 1.31 16.17 -4.96
N VAL A 195 2.20 16.08 -3.98
CA VAL A 195 1.82 16.18 -2.57
C VAL A 195 1.44 17.63 -2.25
N VAL A 196 0.21 17.84 -1.77
CA VAL A 196 -0.28 19.18 -1.38
C VAL A 196 0.02 19.47 0.07
N ARG A 197 -0.25 18.50 0.95
CA ARG A 197 -0.04 18.65 2.39
C ARG A 197 0.12 17.31 3.10
N SER A 198 0.83 17.34 4.22
CA SER A 198 0.85 16.25 5.19
C SER A 198 -0.37 16.36 6.09
N LEU A 199 -0.98 15.23 6.46
CA LEU A 199 -2.14 15.21 7.36
C LEU A 199 -1.74 14.78 8.77
N TYR A 200 -1.04 13.66 8.84
CA TYR A 200 -0.51 13.09 10.08
C TYR A 200 0.55 12.05 9.75
N GLU A 201 1.32 11.68 10.76
CA GLU A 201 2.28 10.59 10.70
C GLU A 201 2.30 9.77 11.98
N PHE A 202 2.75 8.53 11.88
CA PHE A 202 2.79 7.61 13.00
C PHE A 202 3.80 6.48 12.80
N ASN A 203 4.26 5.92 13.90
CA ASN A 203 4.96 4.63 13.97
C ASN A 203 4.59 3.91 15.27
N SER A 204 5.34 2.88 15.68
CA SER A 204 5.05 2.16 16.92
C SER A 204 5.17 3.01 18.19
N GLU A 205 5.87 4.14 18.13
CA GLU A 205 6.23 4.94 19.31
C GLU A 205 5.57 6.32 19.34
N SER A 206 5.22 6.88 18.19
CA SER A 206 4.80 8.27 18.04
C SER A 206 3.60 8.42 17.10
N TYR A 207 2.88 9.52 17.29
CA TYR A 207 1.84 10.01 16.40
C TYR A 207 1.91 11.53 16.41
N SER A 208 1.84 12.15 15.22
CA SER A 208 1.82 13.60 15.07
C SER A 208 0.77 14.01 14.05
N SER A 209 -0.06 14.99 14.39
CA SER A 209 -0.95 15.66 13.43
C SER A 209 -0.21 16.84 12.81
N LEU A 210 -0.25 16.94 11.48
CA LEU A 210 0.57 17.86 10.69
C LEU A 210 -0.29 18.91 9.99
N GLN A 211 -1.31 19.43 10.68
CA GLN A 211 -2.21 20.47 10.19
C GLN A 211 -1.51 21.80 9.95
#